data_AF-A0A5U8SYY6-F1
#
_entry.id   AF-A0A5U8SYY6-F1
#
_cell.length_a   1.000
_cell.length_b   1.000
_cell.length_c   1.000
_cell.angle_alpha   90.00
_cell.angle_beta   90.00
_cell.angle_gamma   90.00
#
_symmetry.space_group_name_H-M   'P 1'
#
loop_
_entity.id
_entity.type
_entity.pdbx_description
1 polymer ?
#
loop_
_entity_poly.entity_id
_entity_poly.type
_entity_poly.pdbx_seq_one_letter_code
_entity_poly.pdbx_strand_id
1 'polypeptide(L)'
;DYNLDELYADFLQLADKKGQVFDYDLEALVFMKQQHQEPEHFSLAFLNTQSGTGVKASAMVRMQAGDDIISESAQGNGPVDAAYEAIRRIAGYPLTLAAYQLTAKGQGTDALGQVNIVVEYEGRKFHGMGLATDIVESSAQAMIHAVNSIWRAGQVKEEKRRMQSDNNMHNDTHNNNTETKEAV
;
A
#
# COMPACT_ATOMS: atom_id res chain seq x y z
N ASP A 1 -3.21 5.52 28.51
CA ASP A 1 -1.89 4.88 28.44
C ASP A 1 -1.73 4.06 27.18
N TYR A 2 -0.70 4.35 26.40
CA TYR A 2 -0.31 3.50 25.28
C TYR A 2 0.35 2.23 25.86
N ASN A 3 -0.30 1.08 25.72
CA ASN A 3 0.27 -0.20 26.13
C ASN A 3 1.37 -0.62 25.13
N LEU A 4 2.61 -0.29 25.48
CA LEU A 4 3.81 -0.55 24.67
C LEU A 4 4.08 -2.05 24.50
N ASP A 5 3.73 -2.87 25.49
CA ASP A 5 4.00 -4.31 25.48
C ASP A 5 3.16 -5.03 24.42
N GLU A 6 1.88 -4.66 24.29
CA GLU A 6 1.03 -5.16 23.21
C GLU A 6 1.47 -4.64 21.85
N LEU A 7 1.87 -3.36 21.74
CA LEU A 7 2.37 -2.80 20.48
C LEU A 7 3.63 -3.53 20.01
N TYR A 8 4.49 -3.91 20.95
CA TYR A 8 5.68 -4.72 20.69
C TYR A 8 5.32 -6.14 20.23
N ALA A 9 4.30 -6.77 20.82
CA ALA A 9 3.80 -8.06 20.37
C ALA A 9 3.22 -8.01 18.95
N ASP A 10 2.46 -6.97 18.63
CA ASP A 10 1.91 -6.73 17.29
C ASP A 10 3.04 -6.45 16.28
N PHE A 11 4.05 -5.68 16.67
CA PHE A 11 5.26 -5.48 15.87
C PHE A 11 5.98 -6.80 15.59
N LEU A 12 6.14 -7.68 16.59
CA LEU A 12 6.72 -9.01 16.39
C LEU A 12 5.89 -9.82 15.39
N GLN A 13 4.56 -9.84 15.50
CA GLN A 13 3.70 -10.53 14.53
C GLN A 13 3.84 -9.95 13.12
N LEU A 14 3.90 -8.63 12.99
CA LEU A 14 4.07 -7.96 11.71
C LEU A 14 5.45 -8.29 11.10
N ALA A 15 6.49 -8.29 11.92
CA ALA A 15 7.85 -8.65 11.51
C ALA A 15 7.95 -10.12 11.10
N ASP A 16 7.33 -11.03 11.85
CA ASP A 16 7.27 -12.45 11.52
C ASP A 16 6.51 -12.70 10.21
N LYS A 17 5.46 -11.93 9.93
CA LYS A 17 4.64 -12.08 8.73
C LYS A 17 5.25 -11.44 7.47
N LYS A 18 5.89 -10.27 7.60
CA LYS A 18 6.44 -9.51 6.46
C LYS A 18 7.93 -9.72 6.23
N GLY A 19 8.68 -10.22 7.21
CA GLY A 19 10.13 -10.37 7.19
C GLY A 19 10.91 -9.05 7.28
N GLN A 20 10.39 -7.96 6.72
CA GLN A 20 10.94 -6.61 6.82
C GLN A 20 9.81 -5.61 7.08
N VAL A 21 10.00 -4.75 8.09
CA VAL A 21 9.03 -3.74 8.51
C VAL A 21 9.61 -2.35 8.22
N PHE A 22 8.82 -1.48 7.61
CA PHE A 22 9.21 -0.09 7.31
C PHE A 22 8.45 0.92 8.18
N ASP A 23 8.93 2.16 8.27
CA ASP A 23 8.35 3.19 9.15
C ASP A 23 6.84 3.41 8.93
N TYR A 24 6.38 3.39 7.66
CA TYR A 24 4.95 3.51 7.37
C TYR A 24 4.13 2.30 7.81
N ASP A 25 4.73 1.11 7.91
CA ASP A 25 4.08 -0.07 8.46
C ASP A 25 3.89 0.07 9.98
N LEU A 26 4.86 0.69 10.67
CA LEU A 26 4.74 1.02 12.09
C LEU A 26 3.66 2.08 12.32
N GLU A 27 3.63 3.12 11.48
CA GLU A 27 2.56 4.12 11.51
C GLU A 27 1.20 3.47 11.30
N ALA A 28 1.06 2.55 10.34
CA ALA A 28 -0.19 1.82 10.14
C ALA A 28 -0.53 0.96 11.36
N LEU A 29 0.43 0.22 11.91
CA LEU A 29 0.22 -0.70 13.03
C LEU A 29 -0.23 0.01 14.32
N VAL A 30 0.36 1.17 14.64
CA VAL A 30 -0.02 1.98 15.80
C VAL A 30 -1.47 2.49 15.68
N PHE A 31 -1.93 2.77 14.45
CA PHE A 31 -3.26 3.31 14.20
C PHE A 31 -4.33 2.22 14.01
N MET A 32 -3.96 1.07 13.46
CA MET A 32 -4.88 -0.04 13.15
C MET A 32 -5.31 -0.88 14.36
N LYS A 33 -4.88 -0.56 15.59
CA LYS A 33 -5.25 -1.29 16.81
C LYS A 33 -6.77 -1.33 17.11
N GLN A 34 -7.60 -0.62 16.35
CA GLN A 34 -9.07 -0.64 16.46
C GLN A 34 -9.81 -1.25 15.26
N GLN A 35 -9.14 -1.53 14.14
CA GLN A 35 -9.76 -2.14 12.97
C GLN A 35 -9.11 -3.50 12.70
N HIS A 36 -9.93 -4.54 12.82
CA HIS A 36 -9.58 -5.91 12.44
C HIS A 36 -8.93 -5.93 11.05
N GLN A 37 -8.05 -6.91 10.80
CA GLN A 37 -7.39 -7.17 9.52
C GLN A 37 -8.35 -6.97 8.32
N GLU A 38 -8.43 -5.75 7.80
CA GLU A 38 -9.25 -5.50 6.62
C GLU A 38 -8.59 -6.19 5.43
N PRO A 39 -9.39 -6.78 4.53
CA PRO A 39 -8.88 -7.32 3.28
C PRO A 39 -8.11 -6.23 2.53
N GLU A 40 -7.10 -6.64 1.76
CA GLU A 40 -6.36 -5.70 0.93
C GLU A 40 -7.31 -4.95 -0.01
N HIS A 41 -7.28 -3.61 0.01
CA HIS A 41 -8.16 -2.78 -0.80
C HIS A 41 -8.00 -3.05 -2.30
N PHE A 42 -6.76 -3.33 -2.73
CA PHE A 42 -6.45 -3.77 -4.07
C PHE A 42 -5.97 -5.22 -4.09
N SER A 43 -6.46 -6.02 -5.03
CA SER A 43 -5.93 -7.37 -5.29
C SER A 43 -5.96 -7.73 -6.76
N LEU A 44 -4.97 -8.49 -7.22
CA LEU A 44 -4.86 -8.90 -8.63
C LEU A 44 -5.88 -10.00 -8.94
N ALA A 45 -6.80 -9.72 -9.87
CA ALA A 45 -7.79 -10.70 -10.32
C ALA A 45 -7.41 -11.34 -11.66
N PHE A 46 -6.72 -10.61 -12.54
CA PHE A 46 -6.27 -11.10 -13.83
C PHE A 46 -5.10 -10.28 -14.37
N LEU A 47 -4.16 -10.96 -15.01
CA LEU A 47 -3.06 -10.35 -15.73
C LEU A 47 -2.89 -11.07 -17.08
N ASN A 48 -2.89 -10.31 -18.16
CA ASN A 48 -2.43 -10.76 -19.46
C ASN A 48 -1.40 -9.78 -20.00
N THR A 49 -0.27 -10.30 -20.48
CA THR A 49 0.75 -9.47 -21.15
C THR A 49 1.13 -10.07 -22.48
N GLN A 50 1.38 -9.20 -23.44
CA GLN A 50 1.91 -9.56 -24.75
C GLN A 50 3.15 -8.71 -25.01
N SER A 51 4.23 -9.36 -25.42
CA SER A 51 5.49 -8.70 -25.74
C SER A 51 6.23 -9.48 -26.82
N GLY A 52 7.14 -8.80 -27.52
CA GLY A 52 7.95 -9.39 -28.56
C GLY A 52 9.03 -8.43 -29.02
N THR A 53 10.05 -8.96 -29.69
CA THR A 53 11.14 -8.15 -30.24
C THR A 53 10.62 -7.22 -31.33
N GLY A 54 10.84 -5.91 -31.18
CA GLY A 54 10.44 -4.90 -32.18
C GLY A 54 8.98 -4.45 -32.11
N VAL A 55 8.22 -4.89 -31.11
CA VAL A 55 6.84 -4.41 -30.85
C VAL A 55 6.74 -3.79 -29.46
N LYS A 56 5.84 -2.81 -29.29
CA LYS A 56 5.51 -2.32 -27.95
C LYS A 56 4.80 -3.41 -27.17
N ALA A 57 5.19 -3.60 -25.92
CA ALA A 57 4.49 -4.52 -25.04
C ALA A 57 3.15 -3.92 -24.62
N SER A 58 2.17 -4.79 -24.38
CA SER A 58 0.86 -4.43 -23.85
C SER A 58 0.48 -5.33 -22.68
N ALA A 59 -0.27 -4.78 -21.73
CA ALA A 59 -0.84 -5.51 -20.63
C ALA A 59 -2.33 -5.17 -20.47
N MET A 60 -3.12 -6.17 -20.11
CA MET A 60 -4.48 -6.02 -19.60
C MET A 60 -4.49 -6.53 -18.16
N VAL A 61 -4.91 -5.68 -17.24
CA VAL A 61 -4.96 -5.95 -15.80
C VAL A 61 -6.40 -5.82 -15.33
N ARG A 62 -6.85 -6.79 -14.54
CA ARG A 62 -8.08 -6.69 -13.75
C ARG A 62 -7.71 -6.73 -12.28
N MET A 63 -8.21 -5.76 -11.54
CA MET A 63 -7.90 -5.59 -10.12
C MET A 63 -9.20 -5.36 -9.35
N GLN A 64 -9.33 -5.99 -8.19
CA GLN A 64 -10.30 -5.56 -7.18
C GLN A 64 -9.85 -4.19 -6.66
N ALA A 65 -10.78 -3.26 -6.46
CA ALA A 65 -10.56 -1.96 -5.85
C ALA A 65 -11.74 -1.65 -4.91
N GLY A 66 -11.57 -1.95 -3.63
CA GLY A 66 -12.69 -1.94 -2.67
C GLY A 66 -13.70 -3.04 -3.03
N ASP A 67 -14.94 -2.66 -3.33
CA ASP A 67 -16.01 -3.59 -3.73
C ASP A 67 -16.11 -3.81 -5.25
N ASP A 68 -15.44 -2.97 -6.04
CA ASP A 68 -15.52 -3.01 -7.49
C ASP A 68 -14.37 -3.78 -8.13
N ILE A 69 -14.63 -4.36 -9.31
CA ILE A 69 -13.61 -4.97 -10.17
C ILE A 69 -13.39 -4.08 -11.38
N ILE A 70 -12.18 -3.51 -11.49
CA ILE A 70 -11.80 -2.59 -12.55
C ILE A 70 -10.85 -3.30 -13.52
N SER A 71 -11.02 -3.07 -14.81
CA SER A 71 -10.12 -3.59 -15.86
C SER A 71 -9.52 -2.45 -16.66
N GLU A 72 -8.20 -2.44 -16.81
CA GLU A 72 -7.46 -1.46 -17.59
C GLU A 72 -6.44 -2.14 -18.49
N SER A 73 -6.10 -1.46 -19.60
CA SER A 73 -5.06 -1.90 -20.50
C SER A 73 -4.09 -0.75 -20.80
N ALA A 74 -2.81 -1.07 -20.88
CA ALA A 74 -1.76 -0.11 -21.18
C ALA A 74 -0.67 -0.71 -22.06
N GLN A 75 0.14 0.17 -22.64
CA GLN A 75 1.35 -0.18 -23.39
C GLN A 75 2.56 0.33 -22.64
N GLY A 76 3.70 -0.35 -22.84
CA GLY A 76 4.96 0.02 -22.22
C GLY A 76 6.16 -0.48 -23.01
N ASN A 77 7.34 -0.15 -22.50
CA ASN A 77 8.62 -0.58 -23.07
C ASN A 77 8.87 -2.09 -22.86
N GLY A 78 8.15 -2.71 -21.91
CA GLY A 78 8.17 -4.14 -21.64
C GLY A 78 6.87 -4.59 -20.95
N PRO A 79 6.67 -5.90 -20.75
CA PRO A 79 5.44 -6.42 -20.14
C PRO A 79 5.23 -5.91 -18.71
N VAL A 80 6.30 -5.77 -17.94
CA VAL A 80 6.26 -5.20 -16.57
C VAL A 80 5.84 -3.73 -16.61
N ASP A 81 6.45 -2.93 -17.48
CA ASP A 81 6.14 -1.50 -17.63
C ASP A 81 4.68 -1.28 -18.05
N ALA A 82 4.20 -2.08 -19.02
CA ALA A 82 2.80 -2.05 -19.44
C ALA A 82 1.85 -2.43 -18.29
N ALA A 83 2.19 -3.45 -17.50
CA ALA A 83 1.38 -3.84 -16.34
C ALA A 83 1.36 -2.74 -15.27
N TYR A 84 2.51 -2.09 -15.02
CA TYR A 84 2.61 -0.98 -14.07
C TYR A 84 1.75 0.21 -14.47
N GLU A 85 1.75 0.57 -15.75
CA GLU A 85 0.91 1.65 -16.25
C GLU A 85 -0.59 1.32 -16.12
N ALA A 86 -1.00 0.08 -16.41
CA ALA A 86 -2.39 -0.34 -16.19
C ALA A 86 -2.77 -0.30 -14.70
N ILE A 87 -1.91 -0.81 -13.81
CA ILE A 87 -2.14 -0.78 -12.35
C ILE A 87 -2.21 0.67 -11.83
N ARG A 88 -1.32 1.56 -12.28
CA ARG A 88 -1.33 2.98 -11.88
C ARG A 88 -2.63 3.67 -12.28
N ARG A 89 -3.19 3.36 -13.45
CA ARG A 89 -4.49 3.90 -13.90
C ARG A 89 -5.64 3.42 -13.03
N ILE A 90 -5.67 2.13 -12.69
CA ILE A 90 -6.70 1.58 -11.79
C ILE A 90 -6.58 2.19 -10.40
N ALA A 91 -5.36 2.26 -9.86
CA ALA A 91 -5.10 2.73 -8.51
C ALA A 91 -5.30 4.25 -8.35
N GLY A 92 -5.14 5.02 -9.42
CA GLY A 92 -5.32 6.47 -9.42
C GLY A 92 -4.19 7.25 -8.73
N TYR A 93 -3.07 6.61 -8.37
CA TYR A 93 -1.94 7.28 -7.72
C TYR A 93 -0.85 7.68 -8.72
N PRO A 94 -0.49 8.98 -8.80
CA PRO A 94 0.67 9.45 -9.57
C PRO A 94 1.98 9.11 -8.85
N LEU A 95 2.32 7.83 -8.78
CA LEU A 95 3.56 7.32 -8.21
C LEU A 95 4.66 7.17 -9.26
N THR A 96 5.93 7.12 -8.82
CA THR A 96 7.10 6.81 -9.66
C THR A 96 7.85 5.61 -9.09
N LEU A 97 8.46 4.80 -9.97
CA LEU A 97 9.31 3.68 -9.55
C LEU A 97 10.72 4.20 -9.25
N ALA A 98 11.14 4.11 -7.99
CA ALA A 98 12.45 4.57 -7.53
C ALA A 98 13.51 3.45 -7.54
N ALA A 99 13.11 2.22 -7.23
CA ALA A 99 14.01 1.06 -7.27
C ALA A 99 13.26 -0.21 -7.68
N TYR A 100 13.97 -1.11 -8.35
CA TYR A 100 13.46 -2.42 -8.76
C TYR A 100 14.57 -3.46 -8.58
N GLN A 101 14.26 -4.54 -7.87
CA GLN A 101 15.17 -5.66 -7.64
C GLN A 101 14.44 -6.98 -7.85
N LEU A 102 14.93 -7.78 -8.78
CA LEU A 102 14.52 -9.16 -8.99
C LEU A 102 15.54 -10.09 -8.31
N THR A 103 15.05 -11.13 -7.63
CA THR A 103 15.88 -12.17 -7.01
C THR A 103 15.18 -13.51 -7.18
N ALA A 104 15.91 -14.52 -7.64
CA ALA A 104 15.39 -15.88 -7.65
C ALA A 104 15.47 -16.48 -6.25
N LYS A 105 14.35 -17.00 -5.74
CA LYS A 105 14.29 -17.79 -4.52
C LYS A 105 14.02 -19.26 -4.87
N GLY A 106 14.93 -20.13 -4.47
CA GLY A 106 14.91 -21.56 -4.81
C GLY A 106 15.83 -21.91 -5.97
N GLN A 107 15.73 -23.13 -6.46
CA GLN A 107 16.55 -23.67 -7.55
C GLN A 107 15.67 -24.51 -8.50
N GLY A 108 16.06 -24.58 -9.77
CA GLY A 108 15.34 -25.35 -10.78
C GLY A 108 14.16 -24.59 -11.40
N THR A 109 13.28 -25.32 -12.08
CA THR A 109 12.11 -24.77 -12.79
C THR A 109 11.02 -24.24 -11.86
N ASP A 110 11.09 -24.57 -10.56
CA ASP A 110 10.15 -24.14 -9.52
C ASP A 110 10.69 -22.94 -8.72
N ALA A 111 11.78 -22.32 -9.19
CA ALA A 111 12.32 -21.13 -8.56
C ALA A 111 11.29 -19.99 -8.65
N LEU A 112 11.00 -19.37 -7.51
CA LEU A 112 10.12 -18.21 -7.44
C LEU A 112 10.92 -16.96 -7.79
N GLY A 113 10.38 -16.13 -8.68
CA GLY A 113 10.87 -14.78 -8.90
C GLY A 113 10.36 -13.88 -7.79
N GLN A 114 11.22 -13.52 -6.84
CA GLN A 114 10.90 -12.46 -5.88
C GLN A 114 11.22 -11.10 -6.50
N VAL A 115 10.22 -10.24 -6.60
CA VAL A 115 10.39 -8.85 -7.02
C VAL A 115 10.19 -7.95 -5.80
N ASN A 116 11.17 -7.10 -5.54
CA ASN A 116 11.09 -6.03 -4.54
C ASN A 116 11.20 -4.70 -5.26
N ILE A 117 10.32 -3.77 -4.94
CA ILE A 117 10.31 -2.42 -5.52
C ILE A 117 10.26 -1.36 -4.44
N VAL A 118 10.72 -0.17 -4.79
CA VAL A 118 10.47 1.06 -4.05
C VAL A 118 9.76 2.02 -4.97
N VAL A 119 8.60 2.51 -4.57
CA VAL A 119 7.86 3.56 -5.28
C VAL A 119 7.87 4.84 -4.45
N GLU A 120 7.86 5.97 -5.13
CA GLU A 120 7.74 7.28 -4.51
C GLU A 120 6.37 7.89 -4.85
N TYR A 121 5.67 8.37 -3.81
CA TYR A 121 4.38 9.02 -3.91
C TYR A 121 4.30 10.15 -2.86
N GLU A 122 3.97 11.37 -3.30
CA GLU A 122 3.93 12.57 -2.45
C GLU A 122 5.21 12.78 -1.61
N GLY A 123 6.39 12.51 -2.19
CA GLY A 123 7.69 12.64 -1.54
C GLY A 123 7.98 11.57 -0.47
N ARG A 124 7.11 10.57 -0.33
CA ARG A 124 7.29 9.41 0.57
C ARG A 124 7.63 8.17 -0.24
N LYS A 125 8.48 7.32 0.33
CA LYS A 125 8.87 6.03 -0.27
C LYS A 125 8.07 4.89 0.33
N PHE A 126 7.55 4.02 -0.52
CA PHE A 126 6.79 2.83 -0.17
C PHE A 126 7.44 1.60 -0.80
N HIS A 127 7.48 0.50 -0.07
CA HIS A 127 8.06 -0.75 -0.56
C HIS A 127 6.96 -1.68 -1.03
N GLY A 128 7.24 -2.37 -2.13
CA GLY A 128 6.39 -3.38 -2.72
C GLY A 128 7.16 -4.69 -2.85
N MET A 129 6.46 -5.82 -2.69
CA MET A 129 7.05 -7.14 -2.80
C MET A 129 6.05 -8.08 -3.43
N GLY A 130 6.51 -8.89 -4.37
CA GLY A 130 5.71 -9.91 -5.05
C GLY A 130 6.52 -11.17 -5.27
N LEU A 131 5.86 -12.32 -5.23
CA LEU A 131 6.49 -13.63 -5.24
C LEU A 131 5.61 -14.63 -6.00
N ALA A 132 6.01 -14.90 -7.23
CA ALA A 132 5.38 -15.86 -8.13
C ALA A 132 6.45 -16.56 -8.97
N THR A 133 6.06 -17.62 -9.66
CA THR A 133 6.92 -18.28 -10.66
C THR A 133 7.07 -17.43 -11.92
N ASP A 134 6.03 -16.67 -12.29
CA ASP A 134 6.06 -15.71 -13.38
C ASP A 134 6.60 -14.35 -12.89
N ILE A 135 7.69 -13.86 -13.49
CA ILE A 135 8.36 -12.61 -13.12
C ILE A 135 7.46 -11.39 -13.34
N VAL A 136 6.63 -11.40 -14.38
CA VAL A 136 5.70 -10.30 -14.68
C VAL A 136 4.59 -10.28 -13.64
N GLU A 137 4.06 -11.44 -13.25
CA GLU A 137 3.11 -11.54 -12.16
C GLU A 137 3.71 -11.08 -10.83
N SER A 138 4.91 -11.55 -10.47
CA SER A 138 5.62 -11.08 -9.27
C SER A 138 5.79 -9.57 -9.27
N SER A 139 6.10 -9.00 -10.44
CA SER A 139 6.25 -7.55 -10.58
C SER A 139 4.92 -6.84 -10.33
N ALA A 140 3.83 -7.31 -10.94
CA ALA A 140 2.49 -6.76 -10.77
C ALA A 140 2.04 -6.82 -9.30
N GLN A 141 2.20 -7.97 -8.65
CA GLN A 141 1.92 -8.13 -7.22
C GLN A 141 2.74 -7.16 -6.35
N ALA A 142 4.03 -6.95 -6.67
CA ALA A 142 4.86 -5.98 -5.95
C ALA A 142 4.31 -4.55 -6.05
N MET A 143 3.85 -4.13 -7.24
CA MET A 143 3.21 -2.83 -7.43
C MET A 143 1.91 -2.71 -6.64
N ILE A 144 1.06 -3.74 -6.66
CA ILE A 144 -0.20 -3.76 -5.91
C ILE A 144 0.07 -3.68 -4.39
N HIS A 145 1.08 -4.40 -3.90
CA HIS A 145 1.49 -4.31 -2.50
C HIS A 145 1.93 -2.89 -2.10
N ALA A 146 2.69 -2.21 -2.96
CA ALA A 146 3.10 -0.83 -2.72
C ALA A 146 1.90 0.14 -2.73
N VAL A 147 0.99 -0.01 -3.69
CA VAL A 147 -0.24 0.77 -3.80
C VAL A 147 -1.17 0.57 -2.60
N ASN A 148 -1.30 -0.66 -2.10
CA ASN A 148 -2.04 -0.94 -0.85
C ASN A 148 -1.42 -0.24 0.35
N SER A 149 -0.08 -0.16 0.40
CA SER A 149 0.63 0.56 1.46
C SER A 149 0.40 2.08 1.38
N ILE A 150 0.34 2.64 0.17
CA ILE A 150 -0.05 4.03 -0.06
C ILE A 150 -1.50 4.27 0.42
N TRP A 151 -2.44 3.42 0.02
CA TRP A 151 -3.84 3.54 0.40
C TRP A 151 -4.02 3.52 1.93
N ARG A 152 -3.39 2.57 2.62
CA ARG A 152 -3.40 2.48 4.09
C ARG A 152 -2.84 3.75 4.74
N ALA A 153 -1.71 4.25 4.25
CA ALA A 153 -1.12 5.49 4.77
C ALA A 153 -2.05 6.70 4.56
N GLY A 154 -2.84 6.71 3.48
CA GLY A 154 -3.89 7.69 3.22
C GLY A 154 -5.03 7.64 4.25
N GLN A 155 -5.54 6.44 4.56
CA GLN A 155 -6.59 6.24 5.58
C GLN A 155 -6.14 6.76 6.96
N VAL A 156 -4.94 6.39 7.38
CA VAL A 156 -4.36 6.85 8.67
C VAL A 156 -4.23 8.37 8.74
N LYS A 157 -3.85 9.03 7.63
CA LYS A 157 -3.72 10.49 7.57
C LYS A 157 -5.08 11.17 7.74
N GLU A 158 -6.13 10.64 7.13
CA GLU A 158 -7.49 11.17 7.23
C GLU A 158 -8.07 10.96 8.64
N GLU A 159 -7.87 9.79 9.26
CA GLU A 159 -8.29 9.54 10.63
C GLU A 159 -7.61 10.46 11.65
N LYS A 160 -6.28 10.67 11.52
CA LYS A 160 -5.57 11.65 12.36
C LYS A 160 -6.16 13.05 12.22
N ARG A 161 -6.53 13.46 11.00
CA ARG A 161 -7.13 14.76 10.74
C ARG A 161 -8.50 14.89 11.40
N ARG A 162 -9.32 13.83 11.38
CA ARG A 162 -10.62 13.76 12.06
C ARG A 162 -10.47 13.87 13.57
N MET A 163 -9.61 13.06 14.18
CA MET A 163 -9.36 13.08 15.63
C MET A 163 -8.83 14.43 16.13
N GLN A 164 -7.98 15.11 15.35
CA GLN A 164 -7.49 16.45 15.68
C GLN A 164 -8.58 17.52 15.57
N SER A 165 -9.48 17.38 14.59
CA SER A 165 -10.62 18.30 14.41
C SER A 165 -11.63 18.15 15.55
N ASP A 166 -11.91 16.91 15.97
CA ASP A 166 -12.85 16.60 17.05
C ASP A 166 -12.32 17.06 18.43
N ASN A 167 -11.02 16.90 18.70
CA ASN A 167 -10.40 17.38 19.93
C ASN A 167 -10.39 18.91 20.04
N ASN A 168 -10.25 19.64 18.92
CA ASN A 168 -10.30 21.10 18.95
C ASN A 168 -11.72 21.62 19.25
N MET A 169 -12.77 20.98 18.72
CA MET A 169 -14.16 21.34 19.05
C MET A 169 -14.51 21.07 20.53
N HIS A 170 -13.93 20.02 21.13
CA HIS A 170 -14.17 19.70 22.55
C HIS A 170 -13.48 20.68 23.51
N ASN A 171 -12.30 21.20 23.15
CA ASN A 171 -11.59 22.20 23.95
C ASN A 171 -12.25 23.60 23.91
N ASP A 172 -12.82 24.00 22.77
CA ASP A 172 -13.55 25.27 22.67
C ASP A 172 -14.83 25.29 23.53
N THR A 173 -15.46 24.12 23.72
CA THR A 173 -16.68 24.01 24.54
C THR A 173 -16.40 24.09 26.03
N HIS A 174 -15.20 23.66 26.48
CA HIS A 174 -14.80 23.80 27.89
C HIS A 174 -14.29 25.21 28.22
N ASN A 175 -13.72 25.95 27.27
CA ASN A 175 -13.22 27.29 27.55
C ASN A 175 -14.36 28.32 27.74
N ASN A 176 -15.50 28.14 27.05
CA ASN A 176 -16.66 29.02 27.17
C ASN A 176 -17.49 28.86 28.46
N ASN A 177 -17.24 27.82 29.27
CA ASN A 177 -17.95 27.61 30.54
C ASN A 177 -17.19 28.14 31.76
N THR A 178 -15.96 28.62 31.59
CA THR A 178 -15.13 29.13 32.72
C THR A 178 -15.26 30.64 32.91
N GLU A 179 -15.68 31.40 31.89
CA GLU A 179 -15.82 32.87 31.97
C GLU A 179 -17.14 33.35 32.60
N THR A 180 -18.12 32.47 32.85
CA THR A 180 -19.44 32.87 33.38
C THR A 180 -19.59 32.78 34.90
N LYS A 181 -18.54 32.47 35.67
CA LYS A 181 -18.63 32.27 37.14
C LYS A 181 -17.96 33.33 38.04
N GLU A 182 -17.44 34.43 37.51
CA GLU A 182 -16.85 35.51 38.33
C GLU A 182 -17.74 36.76 38.51
N ALA A 183 -19.04 36.68 38.22
CA ALA A 183 -19.95 37.80 38.39
C ALA A 183 -21.17 37.44 39.27
N VAL A 184 -20.96 37.21 40.57
CA VAL A 184 -21.97 37.41 41.63
C VAL A 184 -21.29 37.82 42.93
#